data_AF-A0A3R7UQ83-F1
#
_entry.id   AF-A0A3R7UQ83-F1
#
_cell.length_a   1.000
_cell.length_b   1.000
_cell.length_c   1.000
_cell.angle_alpha   90.00
_cell.angle_beta   90.00
_cell.angle_gamma   90.00
#
_symmetry.space_group_name_H-M   'P 1'
#
loop_
_entity.id
_entity.type
_entity.pdbx_description
1 polymer ?
#
loop_
_entity_poly.entity_id
_entity_poly.type
_entity_poly.pdbx_seq_one_letter_code
_entity_poly.pdbx_strand_id
1 'polypeptide(L)'
;MKSFYKVIDSIQAVVGAEPFNNTVTFGDISEIDLKKQSMFPLAHVMVNNMNIEQQHVSFNVTLFLMDLVDISKEPDTTLFLGNDNTQDVLNTQAALATRVIRILQKSNLYKQDFEILGTANCEPFHERFDNNLCGWAVTFDVSAKDEMTYC
;
A
#
# COMPACT_ATOMS: atom_id res chain seq x y z
N MET A 1 -19.50 -10.63 -9.89
CA MET A 1 -18.19 -9.98 -10.09
C MET A 1 -17.15 -10.61 -9.17
N LYS A 2 -16.13 -11.29 -9.72
CA LYS A 2 -14.98 -11.80 -8.96
C LYS A 2 -13.77 -10.85 -9.00
N SER A 3 -13.83 -9.85 -9.87
CA SER A 3 -12.75 -8.93 -10.20
C SER A 3 -12.26 -8.11 -9.00
N PHE A 4 -13.16 -7.65 -8.13
CA PHE A 4 -12.80 -6.93 -6.90
C PHE A 4 -11.92 -7.78 -5.95
N TYR A 5 -12.38 -8.98 -5.61
CA TYR A 5 -11.62 -9.89 -4.75
C TYR A 5 -10.28 -10.29 -5.39
N LYS A 6 -10.24 -10.56 -6.69
CA LYS A 6 -8.99 -10.87 -7.40
C LYS A 6 -7.93 -9.78 -7.23
N VAL A 7 -8.31 -8.50 -7.29
CA VAL A 7 -7.39 -7.37 -7.10
C VAL A 7 -6.88 -7.34 -5.66
N ILE A 8 -7.79 -7.37 -4.68
CA ILE A 8 -7.43 -7.29 -3.26
C ILE A 8 -6.60 -8.50 -2.82
N ASP A 9 -7.00 -9.71 -3.20
CA ASP A 9 -6.27 -10.95 -2.89
C ASP A 9 -4.87 -10.96 -3.50
N SER A 10 -4.72 -10.40 -4.71
CA SER A 10 -3.41 -10.28 -5.36
C SER A 10 -2.51 -9.29 -4.62
N ILE A 11 -3.05 -8.14 -4.19
CA ILE A 11 -2.31 -7.19 -3.38
C ILE A 11 -1.90 -7.83 -2.05
N GLN A 12 -2.83 -8.50 -1.38
CA GLN A 12 -2.56 -9.20 -0.12
C GLN A 12 -1.47 -10.27 -0.28
N ALA A 13 -1.53 -11.08 -1.34
CA ALA A 13 -0.54 -12.12 -1.60
C ALA A 13 0.85 -11.55 -1.90
N VAL A 14 0.95 -10.48 -2.69
CA VAL A 14 2.22 -9.84 -3.02
C VAL A 14 2.84 -9.19 -1.79
N VAL A 15 2.05 -8.44 -1.03
CA VAL A 15 2.53 -7.76 0.18
C VAL A 15 2.86 -8.77 1.29
N GLY A 16 2.05 -9.82 1.46
CA GLY A 16 2.29 -10.88 2.45
C GLY A 16 3.47 -11.81 2.11
N ALA A 17 3.94 -11.82 0.87
CA ALA A 17 5.14 -12.54 0.47
C ALA A 17 6.43 -11.78 0.79
N GLU A 18 6.35 -10.49 1.13
CA GLU A 18 7.52 -9.68 1.43
C GLU A 18 7.92 -9.83 2.90
N PRO A 19 9.20 -10.14 3.19
CA PRO A 19 9.67 -10.39 4.56
C PRO A 19 9.68 -9.13 5.43
N PHE A 20 9.51 -7.95 4.83
CA PHE A 20 9.52 -6.65 5.49
C PHE A 20 8.13 -6.18 5.92
N ASN A 21 7.08 -6.98 5.69
CA ASN A 21 5.73 -6.66 6.12
C ASN A 21 5.21 -7.70 7.12
N ASN A 22 4.56 -7.24 8.19
CA ASN A 22 4.06 -8.11 9.25
C ASN A 22 2.56 -8.35 9.13
N THR A 23 1.80 -7.27 8.90
CA THR A 23 0.33 -7.34 8.84
C THR A 23 -0.21 -6.72 7.55
N VAL A 24 -1.22 -7.33 6.96
CA VAL A 24 -2.00 -6.76 5.85
C VAL A 24 -3.44 -6.58 6.30
N THR A 25 -3.97 -5.37 6.12
CA THR A 25 -5.36 -5.02 6.49
C THR A 25 -6.08 -4.39 5.30
N PHE A 26 -7.41 -4.43 5.33
CA PHE A 26 -8.28 -3.86 4.32
C PHE A 26 -9.46 -3.16 5.00
N GLY A 27 -9.88 -2.00 4.51
CA GLY A 27 -11.06 -1.29 5.00
C GLY A 27 -10.83 0.21 5.16
N ASP A 28 -11.49 0.81 6.14
CA ASP A 28 -11.20 2.17 6.57
C ASP A 28 -10.05 2.15 7.60
N ILE A 29 -9.07 3.03 7.38
CA ILE A 29 -7.92 3.19 8.28
C ILE A 29 -8.34 3.66 9.67
N SER A 30 -9.50 4.34 9.79
CA SER A 30 -10.03 4.84 11.07
C SER A 30 -10.46 3.73 12.03
N GLU A 31 -10.77 2.54 11.50
CA GLU A 31 -11.22 1.38 12.28
C GLU A 31 -10.04 0.55 12.83
N ILE A 32 -8.81 0.84 12.39
CA ILE A 32 -7.63 0.11 12.80
C ILE A 32 -7.05 0.75 14.06
N ASP A 33 -6.78 -0.09 15.06
CA ASP A 33 -6.08 0.35 16.26
C ASP A 33 -4.58 0.55 15.98
N LEU A 34 -4.24 1.73 15.46
CA LEU A 34 -2.87 2.16 15.19
C LEU A 34 -2.00 2.26 16.46
N LYS A 35 -2.57 2.09 17.66
CA LYS A 35 -1.82 2.06 18.93
C LYS A 35 -1.12 0.72 19.17
N LYS A 36 -1.55 -0.35 18.49
CA LYS A 36 -0.97 -1.68 18.65
C LYS A 36 0.35 -1.81 17.88
N GLN A 37 1.44 -1.50 18.57
CA GLN A 37 2.80 -1.52 18.00
C GLN A 37 3.21 -2.88 17.38
N SER A 38 2.65 -3.99 17.85
CA SER A 38 2.98 -5.34 17.32
C SER A 38 2.49 -5.58 15.89
N MET A 39 1.71 -4.67 15.29
CA MET A 39 1.19 -4.81 13.93
C MET A 39 2.13 -4.20 12.88
N PHE A 40 3.06 -3.34 13.29
CA PHE A 40 4.03 -2.72 12.39
C PHE A 40 5.19 -3.69 12.07
N PRO A 41 5.77 -3.64 10.86
CA PRO A 41 5.35 -2.83 9.71
C PRO A 41 3.98 -3.25 9.16
N LEU A 42 3.13 -2.27 8.87
CA LEU A 42 1.72 -2.46 8.47
C LEU A 42 1.51 -2.02 7.03
N ALA A 43 0.85 -2.88 6.26
CA ALA A 43 0.26 -2.54 4.98
C ALA A 43 -1.27 -2.46 5.09
N HIS A 44 -1.84 -1.34 4.68
CA HIS A 44 -3.28 -1.12 4.70
C HIS A 44 -3.79 -0.80 3.29
N VAL A 45 -4.75 -1.59 2.81
CA VAL A 45 -5.37 -1.43 1.49
C VAL A 45 -6.71 -0.74 1.63
N MET A 46 -6.88 0.38 0.93
CA MET A 46 -8.12 1.14 0.86
C MET A 46 -8.52 1.31 -0.61
N VAL A 47 -9.80 1.13 -0.92
CA VAL A 47 -10.36 1.42 -2.25
C VAL A 47 -11.09 2.76 -2.16
N ASN A 48 -10.63 3.75 -2.92
CA ASN A 48 -11.16 5.11 -2.86
C ASN A 48 -12.44 5.26 -3.68
N ASN A 49 -12.47 4.67 -4.88
CA ASN A 49 -13.63 4.70 -5.76
C ASN A 49 -13.61 3.52 -6.75
N MET A 50 -14.76 3.30 -7.39
CA MET A 50 -14.96 2.36 -8.48
C MET A 50 -15.72 3.08 -9.60
N ASN A 51 -15.20 2.97 -10.82
CA ASN A 51 -15.81 3.49 -12.04
C ASN A 51 -16.21 2.32 -12.94
N ILE A 52 -17.49 2.26 -13.30
CA ILE A 52 -18.04 1.22 -14.18
C ILE A 52 -18.06 1.78 -15.60
N GLU A 53 -17.27 1.17 -16.49
CA GLU A 53 -17.21 1.49 -17.91
C GLU A 53 -17.91 0.41 -18.74
N GLN A 54 -18.04 0.61 -20.06
CA GLN A 54 -18.84 -0.30 -20.90
C GLN A 54 -18.32 -1.74 -20.97
N GLN A 55 -17.02 -1.98 -20.75
CA GLN A 55 -16.38 -3.31 -20.87
C GLN A 55 -15.47 -3.65 -19.69
N HIS A 56 -15.20 -2.68 -18.82
CA HIS A 56 -14.23 -2.78 -17.74
C HIS A 56 -14.74 -2.05 -16.50
N VAL A 57 -14.24 -2.45 -15.34
CA VAL A 57 -14.45 -1.76 -14.08
C VAL A 57 -13.08 -1.29 -13.60
N SER A 58 -12.95 0.01 -13.41
CA SER A 58 -11.73 0.67 -12.95
C SER A 58 -11.85 0.97 -11.44
N PHE A 59 -10.79 0.69 -10.68
CA PHE A 59 -10.71 0.88 -9.24
C PHE A 59 -9.56 1.82 -8.91
N ASN A 60 -9.81 2.86 -8.13
CA ASN A 60 -8.73 3.66 -7.56
C ASN A 60 -8.41 3.11 -6.16
N VAL A 61 -7.17 2.65 -5.97
CA VAL A 61 -6.71 1.98 -4.75
C VAL A 61 -5.58 2.78 -4.12
N THR A 62 -5.65 3.01 -2.81
CA THR A 62 -4.55 3.49 -1.99
C THR A 62 -4.01 2.34 -1.14
N LEU A 63 -2.72 2.07 -1.27
CA LEU A 63 -1.97 1.18 -0.39
C LEU A 63 -1.11 2.04 0.54
N PHE A 64 -1.40 2.01 1.83
CA PHE A 64 -0.55 2.62 2.84
C PHE A 64 0.48 1.61 3.33
N LEU A 65 1.76 1.99 3.28
CA LEU A 65 2.88 1.23 3.81
C LEU A 65 3.54 2.07 4.89
N MET A 66 3.50 1.59 6.13
CA MET A 66 3.94 2.39 7.28
C MET A 66 4.65 1.57 8.34
N ASP A 67 5.53 2.25 9.06
CA ASP A 67 6.27 1.71 10.19
C ASP A 67 6.43 2.77 11.29
N LEU A 68 6.85 2.29 12.47
CA LEU A 68 7.15 3.13 13.62
C LEU A 68 8.49 3.84 13.43
N VAL A 69 8.50 5.15 13.69
CA VAL A 69 9.73 5.92 13.83
C VAL A 69 10.23 5.79 15.27
N ASP A 70 11.47 5.36 15.41
CA ASP A 70 12.19 5.35 16.68
C ASP A 70 13.09 6.58 16.77
N ILE A 71 13.05 7.24 17.92
CA ILE A 71 13.85 8.42 18.22
C ILE A 71 14.95 7.97 19.17
N SER A 72 16.20 8.09 18.72
CA SER A 72 17.34 7.73 19.55
C SER A 72 17.43 8.65 20.77
N LYS A 73 17.95 8.11 21.88
CA LYS A 73 18.21 8.90 23.10
C LYS A 73 19.58 9.58 23.07
N GLU A 74 20.40 9.26 22.07
CA GLU A 74 21.72 9.85 21.90
C GLU A 74 21.60 11.28 21.35
N PRO A 75 22.52 12.20 21.71
CA PRO A 75 22.47 13.55 21.19
C PRO A 75 22.71 13.55 19.68
N ASP A 76 21.89 14.33 18.99
CA ASP A 76 21.88 14.46 17.54
C ASP A 76 23.29 14.79 17.00
N THR A 77 23.78 13.99 16.06
CA THR A 77 25.13 14.16 15.51
C THR A 77 25.14 15.07 14.29
N THR A 78 24.01 15.27 13.60
CA THR A 78 23.93 16.15 12.42
C THR A 78 22.50 16.69 12.15
N LEU A 79 22.40 17.98 11.81
CA LEU A 79 21.15 18.65 11.38
C LEU A 79 20.43 17.98 10.17
N PHE A 80 21.11 17.08 9.45
CA PHE A 80 20.59 16.42 8.24
C PHE A 80 19.96 15.06 8.51
N LEU A 81 20.58 14.23 9.37
CA LEU A 81 20.01 12.92 9.73
C LEU A 81 18.98 13.06 10.85
N GLY A 82 19.13 14.07 11.70
CA GLY A 82 18.32 14.19 12.89
C GLY A 82 18.62 13.07 13.89
N ASN A 83 17.79 13.02 14.93
CA ASN A 83 17.90 12.04 15.99
C ASN A 83 16.91 10.87 15.84
N ASP A 84 16.40 10.64 14.63
CA ASP A 84 15.38 9.63 14.36
C ASP A 84 15.78 8.72 13.19
N ASN A 85 15.07 7.60 13.03
CA ASN A 85 15.24 6.67 11.92
C ASN A 85 14.24 6.93 10.77
N THR A 86 13.67 8.13 10.66
CA THR A 86 12.62 8.43 9.69
C THR A 86 13.09 8.15 8.25
N GLN A 87 14.34 8.48 7.94
CA GLN A 87 14.91 8.24 6.60
C GLN A 87 15.02 6.74 6.28
N ASP A 88 15.40 5.93 7.26
CA ASP A 88 15.52 4.48 7.08
C ASP A 88 14.15 3.85 6.87
N VAL A 89 13.16 4.27 7.65
CA VAL A 89 11.75 3.85 7.48
C VAL A 89 11.24 4.24 6.09
N LEU A 90 11.42 5.49 5.67
CA LEU A 90 11.01 5.92 4.33
C LEU A 90 11.68 5.11 3.23
N ASN A 91 12.95 4.77 3.38
CA ASN A 91 13.69 3.98 2.39
C ASN A 91 13.19 2.51 2.32
N THR A 92 12.99 1.85 3.46
CA THR A 92 12.47 0.46 3.48
C THR A 92 11.06 0.39 2.91
N GLN A 93 10.19 1.32 3.28
CA GLN A 93 8.81 1.39 2.76
C GLN A 93 8.77 1.76 1.28
N ALA A 94 9.67 2.61 0.78
CA ALA A 94 9.78 2.91 -0.65
C ALA A 94 10.24 1.69 -1.48
N ALA A 95 11.17 0.90 -0.94
CA ALA A 95 11.61 -0.34 -1.57
C ALA A 95 10.46 -1.37 -1.66
N LEU A 96 9.68 -1.50 -0.58
CA LEU A 96 8.48 -2.33 -0.54
C LEU A 96 7.44 -1.87 -1.58
N ALA A 97 7.10 -0.58 -1.60
CA ALA A 97 6.18 0.02 -2.57
C ALA A 97 6.59 -0.30 -4.02
N THR A 98 7.86 -0.07 -4.34
CA THR A 98 8.41 -0.30 -5.68
C THR A 98 8.30 -1.77 -6.08
N ARG A 99 8.58 -2.69 -5.15
CA ARG A 99 8.52 -4.12 -5.42
C ARG A 99 7.08 -4.61 -5.61
N VAL A 100 6.16 -4.18 -4.74
CA VAL A 100 4.73 -4.53 -4.84
C VAL A 100 4.17 -4.07 -6.19
N ILE A 101 4.35 -2.81 -6.56
CA ILE A 101 3.84 -2.27 -7.84
C ILE A 101 4.46 -3.01 -9.04
N ARG A 102 5.77 -3.27 -9.03
CA ARG A 102 6.44 -4.01 -10.12
C ARG A 102 5.93 -5.45 -10.25
N ILE A 103 5.67 -6.12 -9.13
CA ILE A 103 5.13 -7.49 -9.15
C ILE A 103 3.69 -7.46 -9.67
N LEU A 104 2.85 -6.53 -9.22
CA LEU A 104 1.46 -6.42 -9.70
C LEU A 104 1.41 -6.11 -11.20
N GLN A 105 2.25 -5.20 -11.70
CA GLN A 105 2.38 -4.91 -13.14
C GLN A 105 2.82 -6.15 -13.95
N LYS A 106 3.74 -6.96 -13.42
CA LYS A 106 4.24 -8.17 -14.11
C LYS A 106 3.27 -9.36 -14.00
N SER A 107 2.62 -9.52 -12.85
CA SER A 107 1.75 -10.66 -12.54
C SER A 107 0.54 -10.72 -13.48
N ASN A 108 0.07 -9.57 -13.96
CA ASN A 108 -1.06 -9.51 -14.89
C ASN A 108 -0.74 -10.03 -16.31
N LEU A 109 0.52 -10.03 -16.74
CA LEU A 109 0.90 -10.50 -18.10
C LEU A 109 0.49 -11.95 -18.37
N TYR A 110 0.34 -12.77 -17.32
CA TYR A 110 0.06 -14.20 -17.46
C TYR A 110 -1.40 -14.61 -17.21
N LYS A 111 -2.20 -13.81 -16.50
CA LYS A 111 -3.57 -14.19 -16.11
C LYS A 111 -4.69 -13.31 -16.70
N GLN A 112 -4.36 -12.14 -17.27
CA GLN A 112 -5.33 -11.21 -17.91
C GLN A 112 -6.56 -10.86 -17.04
N ASP A 113 -6.39 -10.85 -15.71
CA ASP A 113 -7.51 -10.65 -14.78
C ASP A 113 -7.71 -9.16 -14.44
N PHE A 114 -6.63 -8.38 -14.31
CA PHE A 114 -6.68 -6.96 -13.96
C PHE A 114 -5.36 -6.23 -14.29
N GLU A 115 -5.41 -5.05 -14.87
CA GLU A 115 -4.24 -4.25 -15.25
C GLU A 115 -4.10 -3.01 -14.39
N ILE A 116 -2.87 -2.68 -13.97
CA ILE A 116 -2.59 -1.36 -13.40
C ILE A 116 -2.53 -0.34 -14.54
N LEU A 117 -3.40 0.66 -14.49
CA LEU A 117 -3.44 1.74 -15.46
C LEU A 117 -2.39 2.80 -15.09
N GLY A 118 -1.47 3.07 -16.01
CA GLY A 118 -0.51 4.16 -15.87
C GLY A 118 0.53 3.95 -14.76
N THR A 119 0.82 5.02 -14.02
CA THR A 119 1.87 5.09 -13.00
C THR A 119 1.27 5.15 -11.60
N ALA A 120 1.80 4.37 -10.66
CA ALA A 120 1.48 4.53 -9.26
C ALA A 120 2.12 5.83 -8.71
N ASN A 121 1.34 6.61 -7.97
CA ASN A 121 1.81 7.79 -7.26
C ASN A 121 2.16 7.42 -5.82
N CYS A 122 3.36 7.78 -5.35
CA CYS A 122 3.82 7.50 -3.99
C CYS A 122 3.97 8.83 -3.25
N GLU A 123 3.11 9.09 -2.27
CA GLU A 123 3.17 10.30 -1.45
C GLU A 123 3.70 9.96 -0.05
N PRO A 124 4.77 10.63 0.42
CA PRO A 124 5.27 10.39 1.76
C PRO A 124 4.32 11.03 2.76
N PHE A 125 4.16 10.39 3.91
CA PHE A 125 3.50 11.01 5.05
C PHE A 125 4.33 10.85 6.32
N HIS A 126 4.34 11.92 7.09
CA HIS A 126 4.90 11.98 8.43
C HIS A 126 3.77 12.52 9.29
N GLU A 127 3.36 11.75 10.30
CA GLU A 127 2.32 12.11 11.27
C GLU A 127 0.95 12.55 10.68
N ARG A 128 0.04 11.58 10.55
CA ARG A 128 -1.41 11.82 10.52
C ARG A 128 -2.19 11.11 11.63
N PHE A 129 -1.51 10.27 12.41
CA PHE A 129 -2.10 9.41 13.44
C PHE A 129 -1.13 9.33 14.64
N ASP A 130 -1.68 9.30 15.85
CA ASP A 130 -1.11 9.52 17.20
C ASP A 130 0.19 8.77 17.63
N ASN A 131 1.04 8.28 16.72
CA ASN A 131 2.04 7.25 17.04
C ASN A 131 3.42 7.36 16.33
N ASN A 132 3.94 8.56 16.03
CA ASN A 132 5.23 8.75 15.33
C ASN A 132 5.38 7.79 14.14
N LEU A 133 4.39 7.80 13.25
CA LEU A 133 4.35 6.92 12.09
C LEU A 133 4.85 7.64 10.85
N CYS A 134 5.64 6.92 10.06
CA CYS A 134 6.09 7.39 8.77
C CYS A 134 5.94 6.30 7.71
N GLY A 135 5.71 6.72 6.48
CA GLY A 135 5.43 5.78 5.40
C GLY A 135 5.09 6.45 4.07
N TRP A 136 4.56 5.62 3.18
CA TRP A 136 4.12 6.01 1.84
C TRP A 136 2.67 5.64 1.60
N ALA A 137 1.90 6.58 1.07
CA ALA A 137 0.60 6.32 0.48
C ALA A 137 0.79 6.12 -1.03
N VAL A 138 0.56 4.89 -1.48
CA VAL A 138 0.73 4.49 -2.88
C VAL A 138 -0.63 4.40 -3.54
N THR A 139 -0.95 5.37 -4.38
CA THR A 139 -2.23 5.45 -5.10
C THR A 139 -2.06 5.01 -6.54
N PHE A 140 -2.91 4.10 -7.00
CA PHE A 140 -2.88 3.59 -8.37
C PHE A 140 -4.26 3.15 -8.84
N ASP A 141 -4.44 3.19 -10.16
CA ASP A 141 -5.67 2.75 -10.81
C ASP A 141 -5.52 1.32 -11.34
N VAL A 142 -6.56 0.51 -11.13
CA VAL A 142 -6.61 -0.89 -11.58
C VAL A 142 -7.85 -1.09 -12.44
N SER A 143 -7.67 -1.50 -13.69
CA SER A 143 -8.77 -1.89 -14.58
C SER A 143 -8.93 -3.40 -14.56
N ALA A 144 -10.12 -3.89 -14.23
CA ALA A 144 -10.45 -5.30 -14.33
C ALA A 144 -11.59 -5.50 -15.34
N LYS A 145 -11.53 -6.61 -16.08
CA LYS A 145 -12.59 -6.94 -17.04
C LYS A 145 -13.89 -7.24 -16.30
N ASP A 146 -15.00 -6.72 -16.83
CA ASP A 146 -16.31 -7.13 -16.33
C ASP A 146 -16.66 -8.52 -16.89
N GLU A 147 -16.99 -9.44 -15.98
CA GLU A 147 -17.44 -10.79 -16.32
C GLU A 147 -18.98 -10.88 -16.36
N MET A 148 -19.71 -9.78 -16.11
CA MET A 148 -21.17 -9.77 -16.26
C MET A 148 -21.56 -9.86 -17.75
N THR A 149 -21.96 -11.05 -18.19
CA THR A 149 -22.77 -11.20 -19.39
C THR A 149 -24.17 -10.66 -19.13
N TYR A 150 -24.64 -9.79 -20.02
CA TYR A 150 -26.02 -9.32 -20.12
C TYR A 150 -27.02 -10.46 -19.87
N CYS A 151 -28.03 -10.20 -19.02
CA CYS A 151 -29.18 -11.08 -18.85
C CYS A 151 -30.16 -10.93 -20.02
#